data_AF-A0A6G7C3Q2-F1
#
_entry.id   AF-A0A6G7C3Q2-F1
#
_cell.length_a   1.000
_cell.length_b   1.000
_cell.length_c   1.000
_cell.angle_alpha   90.00
_cell.angle_beta   90.00
_cell.angle_gamma   90.00
#
_symmetry.space_group_name_H-M   'P 1'
#
loop_
_entity.id
_entity.type
_entity.pdbx_description
1 polymer ?
#
loop_
_entity_poly.entity_id
_entity_poly.type
_entity_poly.pdbx_seq_one_letter_code
_entity_poly.pdbx_strand_id
1 'polypeptide(L)'
;MNMKEFQQLLSQIEDILWFPKVFIQSRNGMSWDDISAKNYFSTAWMDFFSGIYDGTFQSLVDNLINGNAVEQNDKEIAERLLPIIELLEASEPEQGTKRIGVKIDIEKFGRYGETLKEMSTKGIIFDIIRDEEDIRETYFIDFRPGDTRSYLIQSLNRILDSSRNSRESKIRELELKISEMANTNLELSTLLSGSRAEVSELKKKSEEDREKFQSVKKESNDLREQLSKFVDSVKEEETESIKNNKLRMYYLYKLGFLDDAIWNEKLSYEQRVKILCRILQGGPLKIDTALRYYKLFNSIGSVELKAYEAENEKTVFDYIKILCDIELKNGEFINSLRKK
;
A
#
# COMPACT_ATOMS: atom_id res chain seq x y z
N MET A 1 27.09 25.04 21.19
CA MET A 1 28.44 24.56 21.52
C MET A 1 28.72 24.81 23.00
N ASN A 2 29.33 23.86 23.72
CA ASN A 2 29.72 24.09 25.11
C ASN A 2 31.02 24.92 25.19
N MET A 3 31.33 25.52 26.35
CA MET A 3 32.50 26.40 26.50
C MET A 3 33.83 25.70 26.21
N LYS A 4 33.91 24.39 26.49
CA LYS A 4 35.12 23.57 26.28
C LYS A 4 35.39 23.36 24.79
N GLU A 5 34.35 23.06 24.01
CA GLU A 5 34.39 22.93 22.56
C GLU A 5 34.77 24.26 21.90
N PHE A 6 34.27 25.39 22.41
CA PHE A 6 34.67 26.72 21.93
C PHE A 6 36.14 27.02 22.19
N GLN A 7 36.64 26.72 23.39
CA GLN A 7 38.06 26.89 23.69
C GLN A 7 38.94 25.99 22.82
N GLN A 8 38.51 24.76 22.56
CA GLN A 8 39.22 23.84 21.67
C GLN A 8 39.26 24.36 20.23
N LEU A 9 38.14 24.88 19.72
CA LEU A 9 38.08 25.55 18.42
C LEU A 9 39.06 26.72 18.33
N LEU A 10 39.05 27.61 19.34
CA LEU A 10 39.97 28.75 19.36
C LEU A 10 41.43 28.30 19.37
N SER A 11 41.77 27.25 20.11
CA SER A 11 43.11 26.67 20.11
C SER A 11 43.50 26.15 18.72
N GLN A 12 42.60 25.45 18.03
CA GLN A 12 42.84 24.95 16.67
C GLN A 12 43.05 26.08 15.66
N ILE A 13 42.26 27.16 15.76
CA ILE A 13 42.40 28.34 14.92
C ILE A 13 43.75 29.03 15.17
N GLU A 14 44.15 29.22 16.42
CA GLU A 14 45.48 29.78 16.72
C GLU A 14 46.61 28.88 16.22
N ASP A 15 46.41 27.56 16.26
CA ASP A 15 47.38 26.62 15.73
C ASP A 15 47.56 26.77 14.22
N ILE A 16 46.48 26.92 13.48
CA ILE A 16 46.48 27.17 12.03
C ILE A 16 47.09 28.54 11.74
N LEU A 17 46.68 29.58 12.48
CA LEU A 17 47.12 30.96 12.26
C LEU A 17 48.60 31.20 12.59
N TRP A 18 49.22 30.33 13.37
CA TRP A 18 50.65 30.44 13.65
C TRP A 18 51.50 30.38 12.38
N PHE A 19 51.18 29.49 11.43
CA PHE A 19 51.93 29.34 10.18
C PHE A 19 51.99 30.64 9.35
N PRO A 20 50.85 31.26 8.97
CA PRO A 20 50.88 32.50 8.21
C PRO A 20 51.43 33.68 9.00
N LYS A 21 51.19 33.75 10.33
CA LYS A 21 51.80 34.79 11.20
C LYS A 21 53.33 34.71 11.15
N VAL A 22 53.89 33.51 11.33
CA VAL A 22 55.35 33.29 11.31
C VAL A 22 55.92 33.47 9.91
N PHE A 23 55.22 33.08 8.86
CA PHE A 23 55.61 33.37 7.48
C PHE A 23 55.75 34.87 7.22
N ILE A 24 54.80 35.69 7.69
CA ILE A 24 54.87 37.15 7.56
C ILE A 24 56.01 37.73 8.42
N GLN A 25 56.11 37.30 9.68
CA GLN A 25 57.16 37.76 10.61
C GLN A 25 58.57 37.44 10.10
N SER A 26 58.72 36.30 9.42
CA SER A 26 59.98 35.89 8.77
C SER A 26 60.27 36.61 7.45
N ARG A 27 59.59 37.74 7.18
CA ARG A 27 59.70 38.48 5.91
C ARG A 27 59.44 37.57 4.71
N ASN A 28 58.29 36.90 4.72
CA ASN A 28 57.88 35.91 3.73
C ASN A 28 58.79 34.67 3.72
N GLY A 29 59.18 34.18 4.90
CA GLY A 29 60.02 32.99 5.05
C GLY A 29 61.50 33.19 4.73
N MET A 30 61.97 34.43 4.52
CA MET A 30 63.35 34.75 4.11
C MET A 30 64.31 34.96 5.28
N SER A 31 63.81 35.30 6.46
CA SER A 31 64.61 35.64 7.65
C SER A 31 64.01 34.99 8.87
N TRP A 32 64.75 34.08 9.51
CA TRP A 32 64.26 33.29 10.65
C TRP A 32 64.89 33.67 11.98
N ASP A 33 65.75 34.69 11.96
CA ASP A 33 66.36 35.24 13.15
C ASP A 33 65.29 35.92 14.03
N ASP A 34 65.37 35.71 15.35
CA ASP A 34 64.51 36.32 16.37
C ASP A 34 63.00 35.97 16.35
N ILE A 35 62.62 34.84 15.73
CA ILE A 35 61.24 34.33 15.78
C ILE A 35 61.08 33.25 16.85
N SER A 36 60.14 33.48 17.77
CA SER A 36 59.79 32.52 18.82
C SER A 36 59.24 31.21 18.25
N ALA A 37 59.81 30.08 18.68
CA ALA A 37 59.33 28.74 18.30
C ALA A 37 57.93 28.44 18.87
N LYS A 38 57.20 27.53 18.24
CA LYS A 38 55.80 27.28 18.59
C LYS A 38 55.66 26.40 19.81
N ASN A 39 56.34 25.24 19.83
CA ASN A 39 56.37 24.27 20.95
C ASN A 39 57.18 22.97 20.66
N TYR A 40 57.37 22.54 19.40
CA TYR A 40 57.93 21.21 19.08
C TYR A 40 59.45 21.23 18.86
N PHE A 41 59.94 22.23 18.14
CA PHE A 41 61.36 22.49 17.97
C PHE A 41 61.82 23.72 18.75
N SER A 42 63.12 23.85 18.91
CA SER A 42 63.72 25.01 19.59
C SER A 42 63.85 26.23 18.67
N THR A 43 63.53 26.09 17.38
CA THR A 43 63.54 27.16 16.37
C THR A 43 62.26 27.18 15.54
N ALA A 44 61.72 28.36 15.27
CA ALA A 44 60.47 28.54 14.53
C ALA A 44 60.55 28.05 13.08
N TRP A 45 61.72 28.12 12.44
CA TRP A 45 61.89 27.65 11.06
C TRP A 45 61.72 26.13 10.96
N MET A 46 62.21 25.36 11.93
CA MET A 46 62.06 23.89 11.92
C MET A 46 60.59 23.51 12.06
N ASP A 47 59.87 24.15 12.99
CA ASP A 47 58.42 23.96 13.18
C ASP A 47 57.65 24.29 11.89
N PHE A 48 58.00 25.41 11.24
CA PHE A 48 57.32 25.85 10.03
C PHE A 48 57.58 24.93 8.85
N PHE A 49 58.85 24.69 8.50
CA PHE A 49 59.19 23.89 7.33
C PHE A 49 58.80 22.43 7.52
N SER A 50 58.99 21.84 8.71
CA SER A 50 58.46 20.49 8.96
C SER A 50 56.96 20.49 8.73
N GLY A 51 56.22 21.38 9.41
CA GLY A 51 54.76 21.36 9.40
C GLY A 51 54.12 21.62 8.03
N ILE A 52 54.80 22.34 7.15
CA ILE A 52 54.39 22.53 5.76
C ILE A 52 54.70 21.27 4.92
N TYR A 53 55.90 20.70 5.05
CA TYR A 53 56.34 19.56 4.24
C TYR A 53 55.75 18.21 4.67
N ASP A 54 55.52 17.99 5.96
CA ASP A 54 54.94 16.75 6.50
C ASP A 54 53.40 16.74 6.47
N GLY A 55 52.79 17.85 6.05
CA GLY A 55 51.34 17.99 5.94
C GLY A 55 50.63 18.29 7.27
N THR A 56 51.35 18.57 8.36
CA THR A 56 50.73 18.95 9.65
C THR A 56 49.79 20.15 9.49
N PHE A 57 50.22 21.20 8.79
CA PHE A 57 49.37 22.37 8.54
C PHE A 57 48.08 21.97 7.79
N GLN A 58 48.23 21.15 6.74
CA GLN A 58 47.10 20.66 5.97
C GLN A 58 46.13 19.84 6.84
N SER A 59 46.67 18.96 7.68
CA SER A 59 45.88 18.16 8.62
C SER A 59 45.11 19.03 9.61
N LEU A 60 45.72 20.09 10.14
CA LEU A 60 45.03 21.04 11.01
C LEU A 60 43.87 21.73 10.30
N VAL A 61 44.10 22.19 9.07
CA VAL A 61 43.07 22.81 8.22
C VAL A 61 41.92 21.84 7.95
N ASP A 62 42.22 20.61 7.53
CA ASP A 62 41.21 19.60 7.22
C ASP A 62 40.45 19.14 8.48
N ASN A 63 41.12 19.02 9.62
CA ASN A 63 40.48 18.70 10.90
C ASN A 63 39.50 19.79 11.33
N LEU A 64 39.84 21.07 11.11
CA LEU A 64 38.94 22.17 11.37
C LEU A 64 37.73 22.11 10.43
N ILE A 65 37.95 22.01 9.12
CA ILE A 65 36.90 21.97 8.09
C ILE A 65 35.91 20.81 8.32
N ASN A 66 36.42 19.62 8.62
CA ASN A 66 35.60 18.43 8.85
C ASN A 66 34.93 18.43 10.24
N GLY A 67 35.29 19.37 11.12
CA GLY A 67 34.68 19.53 12.42
C GLY A 67 33.32 20.24 12.32
N ASN A 68 32.35 19.77 13.10
CA ASN A 68 31.02 20.41 13.21
C ASN A 68 31.05 21.85 13.77
N ALA A 69 32.22 22.34 14.20
CA ALA A 69 32.38 23.62 14.87
C ALA A 69 32.47 24.81 13.88
N VAL A 70 32.80 24.58 12.61
CA VAL A 70 32.98 25.66 11.62
C VAL A 70 31.65 26.34 11.30
N GLU A 71 30.62 25.57 10.93
CA GLU A 71 29.29 26.12 10.59
C GLU A 71 28.65 26.95 11.72
N GLN A 72 28.96 26.62 12.98
CA GLN A 72 28.38 27.30 14.15
C GLN A 72 29.13 28.60 14.50
N ASN A 73 30.36 28.77 14.02
CA ASN A 73 31.26 29.85 14.42
C ASN A 73 31.89 30.58 13.23
N ASP A 74 31.27 30.51 12.05
CA ASP A 74 31.76 31.11 10.81
C ASP A 74 32.18 32.57 10.96
N LYS A 75 31.42 33.34 11.74
CA LYS A 75 31.74 34.74 12.00
C LYS A 75 33.06 34.90 12.76
N GLU A 76 33.26 34.16 13.85
CA GLU A 76 34.49 34.21 14.65
C GLU A 76 35.70 33.73 13.83
N ILE A 77 35.52 32.68 13.03
CA ILE A 77 36.56 32.18 12.13
C ILE A 77 36.92 33.25 11.10
N ALA A 78 35.94 33.86 10.44
CA ALA A 78 36.16 34.93 9.47
C ALA A 78 36.88 36.14 10.10
N GLU A 79 36.44 36.60 11.28
CA GLU A 79 37.06 37.73 11.98
C GLU A 79 38.55 37.48 12.31
N ARG A 80 38.96 36.23 12.50
CA ARG A 80 40.36 35.87 12.78
C ARG A 80 41.18 35.60 11.52
N LEU A 81 40.59 34.98 10.50
CA LEU A 81 41.31 34.59 9.29
C LEU A 81 41.47 35.75 8.30
N LEU A 82 40.43 36.56 8.09
CA LEU A 82 40.42 37.63 7.08
C LEU A 82 41.59 38.62 7.26
N PRO A 83 41.88 39.15 8.47
CA PRO A 83 42.99 40.09 8.63
C PRO A 83 44.34 39.48 8.25
N ILE A 84 44.53 38.19 8.52
CA ILE A 84 45.78 37.49 8.18
C ILE A 84 45.85 37.21 6.67
N ILE A 85 44.73 36.86 6.03
CA ILE A 85 44.66 36.70 4.57
C ILE A 85 45.00 38.03 3.89
N GLU A 86 44.43 39.15 4.34
CA GLU A 86 44.73 40.48 3.80
C GLU A 86 46.23 40.82 3.94
N LEU A 87 46.85 40.50 5.09
CA LEU A 87 48.28 40.70 5.29
C LEU A 87 49.14 39.80 4.38
N LEU A 88 48.74 38.54 4.19
CA LEU A 88 49.38 37.66 3.23
C LEU A 88 49.20 38.21 1.81
N GLU A 89 48.03 38.75 1.48
CA GLU A 89 47.74 39.26 0.15
C GLU A 89 48.53 40.52 -0.19
N ALA A 90 48.71 41.39 0.80
CA ALA A 90 49.53 42.59 0.71
C ALA A 90 51.04 42.29 0.69
N SER A 91 51.46 41.08 1.10
CA SER A 91 52.87 40.72 1.07
C SER A 91 53.31 40.40 -0.36
N GLU A 92 54.41 40.99 -0.82
CA GLU A 92 55.01 40.70 -2.14
C GLU A 92 56.23 39.79 -1.95
N PRO A 93 56.06 38.45 -1.87
CA PRO A 93 57.17 37.53 -1.70
C PRO A 93 58.05 37.52 -2.95
N GLU A 94 59.33 37.22 -2.76
CA GLU A 94 60.23 37.01 -3.88
C GLU A 94 59.76 35.83 -4.74
N GLN A 95 59.83 36.00 -6.05
CA GLN A 95 59.43 34.99 -7.01
C GLN A 95 60.55 33.96 -7.24
N GLY A 96 60.14 32.72 -7.52
CA GLY A 96 61.05 31.61 -7.82
C GLY A 96 61.61 30.91 -6.57
N THR A 97 62.55 29.99 -6.80
CA THR A 97 63.22 29.26 -5.73
C THR A 97 64.34 30.12 -5.14
N LYS A 98 64.36 30.23 -3.81
CA LYS A 98 65.30 31.00 -3.02
C LYS A 98 66.00 30.09 -2.05
N ARG A 99 67.32 30.25 -1.96
CA ARG A 99 68.13 29.51 -1.02
C ARG A 99 68.28 30.32 0.25
N ILE A 100 67.87 29.74 1.37
CA ILE A 100 67.80 30.40 2.67
C ILE A 100 68.75 29.72 3.62
N GLY A 101 69.68 30.50 4.18
CA GLY A 101 70.59 30.03 5.22
C GLY A 101 69.98 30.23 6.60
N VAL A 102 69.79 29.16 7.36
CA VAL A 102 69.37 29.21 8.77
C VAL A 102 70.51 28.71 9.65
N LYS A 103 70.85 29.47 10.69
CA LYS A 103 71.95 29.15 11.60
C LYS A 103 71.45 28.38 12.81
N ILE A 104 72.16 27.31 13.18
CA ILE A 104 71.89 26.52 14.39
C ILE A 104 73.15 26.47 15.25
N ASP A 105 73.00 26.77 16.54
CA ASP A 105 74.02 26.59 17.57
C ASP A 105 74.14 25.09 17.92
N ILE A 106 75.21 24.43 17.48
CA ILE A 106 75.33 22.96 17.54
C ILE A 106 75.36 22.47 19.00
N GLU A 107 76.01 23.22 19.89
CA GLU A 107 76.15 22.87 21.31
C GLU A 107 74.79 22.88 22.03
N LYS A 108 73.91 23.81 21.67
CA LYS A 108 72.55 23.86 22.22
C LYS A 108 71.58 22.89 21.55
N PHE A 109 71.88 22.44 20.33
CA PHE A 109 70.94 21.72 19.47
C PHE A 109 71.37 20.29 19.12
N GLY A 110 72.41 19.73 19.77
CA GLY A 110 72.87 18.35 19.54
C GLY A 110 71.77 17.27 19.64
N ARG A 111 70.67 17.55 20.35
CA ARG A 111 69.48 16.67 20.43
C ARG A 111 68.65 16.57 19.14
N TYR A 112 68.81 17.50 18.20
CA TYR A 112 68.03 17.55 16.95
C TYR A 112 68.75 16.93 15.75
N GLY A 113 69.90 16.26 15.98
CA GLY A 113 70.67 15.64 14.91
C GLY A 113 69.89 14.62 14.08
N GLU A 114 68.98 13.86 14.69
CA GLU A 114 68.10 12.94 13.95
C GLU A 114 67.05 13.69 13.11
N THR A 115 66.41 14.72 13.66
CA THR A 115 65.45 15.57 12.94
C THR A 115 66.10 16.27 11.75
N LEU A 116 67.32 16.79 11.90
CA LEU A 116 68.04 17.47 10.82
C LEU A 116 68.43 16.49 9.71
N LYS A 117 68.80 15.25 10.07
CA LYS A 117 68.99 14.16 9.10
C LYS A 117 67.69 13.80 8.38
N GLU A 118 66.57 13.74 9.10
CA GLU A 118 65.26 13.46 8.51
C GLU A 118 64.83 14.58 7.54
N MET A 119 65.00 15.84 7.94
CA MET A 119 64.72 17.01 7.08
C MET A 119 65.61 17.03 5.83
N SER A 120 66.88 16.65 5.96
CA SER A 120 67.77 16.48 4.80
C SER A 120 67.30 15.33 3.90
N THR A 121 66.90 14.19 4.48
CA THR A 121 66.37 13.03 3.72
C THR A 121 65.07 13.37 2.98
N LYS A 122 64.23 14.21 3.58
CA LYS A 122 62.99 14.74 2.97
C LYS A 122 63.25 15.83 1.92
N GLY A 123 64.50 16.21 1.70
CA GLY A 123 64.86 17.26 0.74
C GLY A 123 64.42 18.65 1.18
N ILE A 124 64.33 18.90 2.49
CA ILE A 124 64.07 20.23 3.05
C ILE A 124 65.40 20.99 3.21
N ILE A 125 66.44 20.29 3.63
CA ILE A 125 67.80 20.82 3.83
C ILE A 125 68.71 20.25 2.75
N PHE A 126 69.44 21.12 2.07
CA PHE A 126 70.26 20.79 0.90
C PHE A 126 71.75 20.86 1.15
N ASP A 127 72.22 21.87 1.89
CA ASP A 127 73.65 22.07 2.18
C ASP A 127 73.85 22.39 3.66
N ILE A 128 74.98 21.94 4.22
CA ILE A 128 75.43 22.26 5.59
C ILE A 128 76.84 22.81 5.51
N ILE A 129 77.02 24.07 5.90
CA ILE A 129 78.35 24.69 6.01
C ILE A 129 78.69 24.78 7.50
N ARG A 130 79.80 24.13 7.87
CA ARG A 130 80.47 24.28 9.16
C ARG A 130 81.61 25.27 9.00
N ASP A 131 81.55 26.36 9.74
CA ASP A 131 82.73 27.21 9.93
C ASP A 131 83.60 26.56 11.02
N GLU A 132 84.91 26.48 10.84
CA GLU A 132 85.82 25.91 11.84
C GLU A 132 86.00 26.86 13.04
N GLU A 133 85.66 28.14 12.88
CA GLU A 133 85.76 29.17 13.91
C GLU A 133 84.40 29.57 14.55
N ASP A 134 83.26 29.16 13.98
CA ASP A 134 81.91 29.40 14.54
C ASP A 134 81.31 28.08 15.06
N ILE A 135 80.80 28.09 16.29
CA ILE A 135 80.06 26.95 16.89
C ILE A 135 78.70 26.71 16.21
N ARG A 136 78.33 27.52 15.21
CA ARG A 136 77.06 27.46 14.50
C ARG A 136 77.22 26.79 13.13
N GLU A 137 76.34 25.83 12.85
CA GLU A 137 76.14 25.28 11.51
C GLU A 137 75.13 26.12 10.73
N THR A 138 75.43 26.41 9.47
CA THR A 138 74.46 27.02 8.55
C THR A 138 73.84 25.94 7.67
N TYR A 139 72.52 25.82 7.75
CA TYR A 139 71.71 24.90 6.97
C TYR A 139 71.02 25.66 5.84
N PHE A 140 71.03 25.11 4.62
CA PHE A 140 70.40 25.74 3.46
C PHE A 140 69.11 25.05 3.06
N ILE A 141 68.06 25.84 2.86
CA ILE A 141 66.72 25.40 2.46
C ILE A 141 66.39 26.06 1.12
N ASP A 142 66.06 25.27 0.11
CA ASP A 142 65.48 25.79 -1.12
C ASP A 142 63.98 25.99 -0.90
N PHE A 143 63.56 27.25 -0.91
CA PHE A 143 62.21 27.68 -0.56
C PHE A 143 61.57 28.47 -1.68
N ARG A 144 60.25 28.35 -1.82
CA ARG A 144 59.46 29.14 -2.78
C ARG A 144 58.48 30.01 -2.00
N PRO A 145 58.87 31.25 -1.64
CA PRO A 145 58.02 32.17 -0.89
C PRO A 145 56.66 32.40 -1.54
N GLY A 146 56.64 32.61 -2.87
CA GLY A 146 55.41 32.78 -3.65
C GLY A 146 54.46 31.60 -3.53
N ASP A 147 54.94 30.40 -3.84
CA ASP A 147 54.13 29.17 -3.78
C ASP A 147 53.60 28.91 -2.36
N THR A 148 54.41 29.16 -1.34
CA THR A 148 54.02 28.96 0.06
C THR A 148 52.98 29.98 0.51
N ARG A 149 53.13 31.26 0.13
CA ARG A 149 52.09 32.28 0.36
C ARG A 149 50.78 31.85 -0.29
N SER A 150 50.80 31.46 -1.57
CA SER A 150 49.61 31.00 -2.29
C SER A 150 48.98 29.79 -1.61
N TYR A 151 49.78 28.83 -1.16
CA TYR A 151 49.33 27.65 -0.44
C TYR A 151 48.65 28.00 0.90
N LEU A 152 49.23 28.91 1.68
CA LEU A 152 48.64 29.40 2.93
C LEU A 152 47.30 30.11 2.67
N ILE A 153 47.26 31.05 1.72
CA ILE A 153 46.02 31.78 1.35
C ILE A 153 44.93 30.81 0.90
N GLN A 154 45.25 29.89 -0.01
CA GLN A 154 44.29 28.88 -0.49
C GLN A 154 43.74 28.03 0.65
N SER A 155 44.59 27.62 1.59
CA SER A 155 44.18 26.80 2.73
C SER A 155 43.29 27.57 3.70
N LEU A 156 43.57 28.84 3.96
CA LEU A 156 42.71 29.69 4.80
C LEU A 156 41.37 29.99 4.12
N ASN A 157 41.37 30.28 2.81
CA ASN A 157 40.14 30.47 2.04
C ASN A 157 39.28 29.20 2.00
N ARG A 158 39.89 28.01 1.92
CA ARG A 158 39.15 26.74 2.03
C ARG A 158 38.39 26.62 3.35
N ILE A 159 38.92 27.14 4.46
CA ILE A 159 38.21 27.17 5.75
C ILE A 159 37.02 28.13 5.69
N LEU A 160 37.19 29.30 5.08
CA LEU A 160 36.10 30.28 4.94
C LEU A 160 34.98 29.78 4.02
N ASP A 161 35.34 29.05 2.95
CA ASP A 161 34.39 28.53 1.98
C ASP A 161 33.71 27.24 2.44
N SER A 162 34.26 26.51 3.41
CA SER A 162 33.75 25.18 3.76
C SER A 162 32.32 25.21 4.31
N SER A 163 31.98 26.20 5.14
CA SER A 163 30.62 26.32 5.67
C SER A 163 29.61 26.76 4.62
N ARG A 164 30.02 27.63 3.69
CA ARG A 164 29.20 28.00 2.54
C ARG A 164 28.92 26.79 1.67
N ASN A 165 29.96 26.02 1.32
CA ASN A 165 29.84 24.81 0.50
C ASN A 165 28.96 23.75 1.17
N SER A 166 29.11 23.54 2.49
CA SER A 166 28.26 22.63 3.24
C SER A 166 26.78 23.07 3.22
N ARG A 167 26.52 24.36 3.47
CA ARG A 167 25.17 24.92 3.40
C ARG A 167 24.57 24.79 2.00
N GLU A 168 25.31 25.10 0.95
CA GLU A 168 24.86 24.94 -0.44
C GLU A 168 24.57 23.46 -0.78
N SER A 169 25.41 22.53 -0.33
CA SER A 169 25.16 21.09 -0.50
C SER A 169 23.86 20.66 0.17
N LYS A 170 23.63 21.12 1.42
CA LYS A 170 22.40 20.82 2.17
C LYS A 170 21.16 21.42 1.53
N ILE A 171 21.28 22.62 0.96
CA ILE A 171 20.19 23.24 0.19
C ILE A 171 19.83 22.36 -1.01
N ARG A 172 20.82 21.91 -1.80
CA ARG A 172 20.56 21.04 -2.97
C ARG A 172 19.91 19.72 -2.57
N GLU A 173 20.33 19.12 -1.46
CA GLU A 173 19.71 17.90 -0.93
C GLU A 173 18.23 18.13 -0.55
N LEU A 174 17.94 19.24 0.13
CA LEU A 174 16.57 19.62 0.49
C LEU A 174 15.71 19.92 -0.73
N GLU A 175 16.25 20.60 -1.75
CA GLU A 175 15.58 20.87 -3.02
C GLU A 175 15.24 19.58 -3.78
N LEU A 176 16.17 18.61 -3.77
CA LEU A 176 15.93 17.28 -4.34
C LEU A 176 14.78 16.58 -3.62
N LYS A 177 14.81 16.56 -2.28
CA LYS A 177 13.77 15.95 -1.45
C LYS A 177 12.39 16.61 -1.64
N ILE A 178 12.34 17.93 -1.78
CA ILE A 178 11.11 18.66 -2.10
C ILE A 178 10.58 18.25 -3.47
N SER A 179 11.46 18.12 -4.45
CA SER A 179 11.11 17.70 -5.82
C SER A 179 10.55 16.27 -5.84
N GLU A 180 11.15 15.33 -5.09
CA GLU A 180 10.64 13.98 -4.91
C GLU A 180 9.26 13.96 -4.24
N MET A 181 9.09 14.73 -3.15
CA MET A 181 7.78 14.87 -2.50
C MET A 181 6.72 15.48 -3.42
N ALA A 182 7.08 16.47 -4.23
CA ALA A 182 6.17 17.06 -5.22
C ALA A 182 5.71 16.02 -6.26
N ASN A 183 6.62 15.18 -6.75
CA ASN A 183 6.29 14.09 -7.68
C ASN A 183 5.38 13.04 -7.04
N THR A 184 5.69 12.58 -5.82
CA THR A 184 4.81 11.62 -5.12
C THR A 184 3.42 12.19 -4.85
N ASN A 185 3.30 13.48 -4.51
CA ASN A 185 2.00 14.14 -4.37
C ASN A 185 1.24 14.21 -5.70
N LEU A 186 1.94 14.45 -6.81
CA LEU A 186 1.34 14.44 -8.15
C LEU A 186 0.80 13.04 -8.49
N GLU A 187 1.59 11.99 -8.26
CA GLU A 187 1.18 10.60 -8.46
C GLU A 187 -0.05 10.24 -7.62
N LEU A 188 -0.04 10.57 -6.32
CA LEU A 188 -1.20 10.35 -5.44
C LEU A 188 -2.44 11.10 -5.90
N SER A 189 -2.27 12.35 -6.38
CA SER A 189 -3.37 13.14 -6.95
C SER A 189 -3.95 12.48 -8.20
N THR A 190 -3.11 11.93 -9.07
CA THR A 190 -3.57 11.19 -10.26
C THR A 190 -4.27 9.88 -9.92
N LEU A 191 -3.81 9.15 -8.90
CA LEU A 191 -4.49 7.95 -8.42
C LEU A 191 -5.85 8.28 -7.79
N LEU A 192 -5.91 9.37 -7.02
CA LEU A 192 -7.16 9.85 -6.43
C LEU A 192 -8.17 10.29 -7.49
N SER A 193 -7.74 10.97 -8.55
CA SER A 193 -8.62 11.36 -9.64
C SER A 193 -9.14 10.15 -10.42
N GLY A 194 -8.27 9.15 -10.68
CA GLY A 194 -8.65 7.87 -11.27
C GLY A 194 -9.69 7.14 -10.41
N SER A 195 -9.44 6.99 -9.11
CA SER A 195 -10.38 6.35 -8.18
C SER A 195 -11.73 7.09 -8.10
N ARG A 196 -11.73 8.43 -8.11
CA ARG A 196 -12.98 9.22 -8.15
C ARG A 196 -13.78 8.98 -9.43
N ALA A 197 -13.11 8.83 -10.58
CA ALA A 197 -13.77 8.52 -11.84
C ALA A 197 -14.42 7.12 -11.78
N GLU A 198 -13.70 6.11 -11.32
CA GLU A 198 -14.22 4.74 -11.14
C GLU A 198 -15.43 4.71 -10.20
N VAL A 199 -15.38 5.43 -9.07
CA VAL A 199 -16.51 5.54 -8.13
C VAL A 199 -17.73 6.18 -8.80
N SER A 200 -17.52 7.20 -9.64
CA SER A 200 -18.61 7.84 -10.38
C SER A 200 -19.26 6.88 -11.40
N GLU A 201 -18.45 6.08 -12.12
CA GLU A 201 -18.95 5.07 -13.05
C GLU A 201 -19.73 3.96 -12.35
N LEU A 202 -19.20 3.44 -11.23
CA LEU A 202 -19.89 2.45 -10.40
C LEU A 202 -21.22 2.99 -9.86
N LYS A 203 -21.26 4.25 -9.44
CA LYS A 203 -22.49 4.89 -8.97
C LYS A 203 -23.53 4.99 -10.09
N LYS A 204 -23.13 5.33 -11.31
CA LYS A 204 -24.02 5.37 -12.46
C LYS A 204 -24.59 3.98 -12.79
N LYS A 205 -23.71 2.97 -12.85
CA LYS A 205 -24.12 1.58 -13.08
C LYS A 205 -25.07 1.07 -12.00
N SER A 206 -24.82 1.42 -10.73
CA SER A 206 -25.71 1.07 -9.62
C SER A 206 -27.10 1.69 -9.75
N GLU A 207 -27.23 2.92 -10.28
CA GLU A 207 -28.55 3.53 -10.50
C GLU A 207 -29.27 2.86 -11.68
N GLU A 208 -28.56 2.56 -12.77
CA GLU A 208 -29.11 1.82 -13.91
C GLU A 208 -29.63 0.43 -13.49
N ASP A 209 -28.89 -0.29 -12.64
CA ASP A 209 -29.31 -1.58 -12.12
C ASP A 209 -30.50 -1.45 -11.15
N ARG A 210 -30.58 -0.35 -10.39
CA ARG A 210 -31.74 -0.04 -9.53
C ARG A 210 -33.00 0.22 -10.34
N GLU A 211 -32.90 0.97 -11.44
CA GLU A 211 -34.02 1.23 -12.35
C GLU A 211 -34.52 -0.05 -13.01
N LYS A 212 -33.61 -0.91 -13.51
CA LYS A 212 -33.95 -2.24 -14.04
C LYS A 212 -34.64 -3.11 -12.98
N PHE A 213 -34.15 -3.11 -11.74
CA PHE A 213 -34.78 -3.88 -10.68
C PHE A 213 -36.22 -3.40 -10.39
N GLN A 214 -36.46 -2.08 -10.43
CA GLN A 214 -37.81 -1.53 -10.26
C GLN A 214 -38.74 -1.91 -11.42
N SER A 215 -38.26 -1.93 -12.66
CA SER A 215 -39.07 -2.37 -13.81
C SER A 215 -39.46 -3.85 -13.69
N VAL A 216 -38.49 -4.72 -13.40
CA VAL A 216 -38.74 -6.15 -13.19
C VAL A 216 -39.70 -6.39 -12.03
N LYS A 217 -39.57 -5.63 -10.93
CA LYS A 217 -40.50 -5.72 -9.79
C LYS A 217 -41.93 -5.34 -10.17
N LYS A 218 -42.13 -4.33 -11.03
CA LYS A 218 -43.46 -3.97 -11.56
C LYS A 218 -44.02 -5.10 -12.43
N GLU A 219 -43.25 -5.60 -13.39
CA GLU A 219 -43.66 -6.73 -14.24
C GLU A 219 -44.05 -7.96 -13.42
N SER A 220 -43.26 -8.30 -12.40
CA SER A 220 -43.56 -9.43 -11.51
C SER A 220 -44.86 -9.22 -10.71
N ASN A 221 -45.17 -7.99 -10.30
CA ASN A 221 -46.42 -7.69 -9.61
C ASN A 221 -47.63 -7.80 -10.55
N ASP A 222 -47.51 -7.29 -11.78
CA ASP A 222 -48.56 -7.37 -12.79
C ASP A 222 -48.87 -8.84 -13.14
N LEU A 223 -47.83 -9.66 -13.34
CA LEU A 223 -47.97 -11.10 -13.56
C LEU A 223 -48.65 -11.80 -12.38
N ARG A 224 -48.33 -11.41 -11.15
CA ARG A 224 -48.95 -11.96 -9.95
C ARG A 224 -50.43 -11.60 -9.85
N GLU A 225 -50.80 -10.38 -10.24
CA GLU A 225 -52.21 -9.95 -10.29
C GLU A 225 -52.99 -10.73 -11.36
N GLN A 226 -52.39 -10.91 -12.56
CA GLN A 226 -52.98 -11.74 -13.62
C GLN A 226 -53.18 -13.19 -13.16
N LEU A 227 -52.19 -13.77 -12.47
CA LEU A 227 -52.30 -15.12 -11.92
C LEU A 227 -53.43 -15.23 -10.89
N SER A 228 -53.61 -14.23 -10.03
CA SER A 228 -54.71 -14.21 -9.05
C SER A 228 -56.07 -14.20 -9.73
N LYS A 229 -56.26 -13.37 -10.75
CA LYS A 229 -57.51 -13.32 -11.53
C LYS A 229 -57.82 -14.65 -12.22
N PHE A 230 -56.80 -15.32 -12.75
CA PHE A 230 -56.95 -16.65 -13.34
C PHE A 230 -57.40 -17.68 -12.29
N VAL A 231 -56.77 -17.69 -11.11
CA VAL A 231 -57.15 -18.61 -10.02
C VAL A 231 -58.58 -18.36 -9.52
N ASP A 232 -59.02 -17.10 -9.47
CA ASP A 232 -60.39 -16.76 -9.07
C ASP A 232 -61.41 -17.17 -10.15
N SER A 233 -61.08 -17.02 -11.45
CA SER A 233 -61.93 -17.49 -12.55
C SER A 233 -62.08 -19.02 -12.57
N VAL A 234 -61.04 -19.76 -12.19
CA VAL A 234 -61.09 -21.22 -12.07
C VAL A 234 -61.96 -21.67 -10.89
N LYS A 235 -62.08 -20.86 -9.83
CA LYS A 235 -62.97 -21.15 -8.69
C LYS A 235 -64.45 -20.87 -8.98
N GLU A 236 -64.77 -19.98 -9.91
CA GLU A 236 -66.17 -19.69 -10.29
C GLU A 236 -66.78 -20.77 -11.21
N GLU A 237 -65.96 -21.59 -11.89
CA GLU A 237 -66.41 -22.70 -12.75
C GLU A 237 -66.48 -24.07 -12.06
N GLU A 238 -66.36 -24.15 -10.72
CA GLU A 238 -66.59 -25.41 -10.00
C GLU A 238 -68.09 -25.76 -9.92
N THR A 239 -68.51 -26.55 -10.91
CA THR A 239 -69.73 -27.36 -11.01
C THR A 239 -70.34 -27.80 -9.66
N GLU A 240 -71.65 -27.60 -9.50
CA GLU A 240 -72.47 -28.12 -8.39
C GLU A 240 -72.25 -29.63 -8.19
N SER A 241 -71.44 -29.99 -7.20
CA SER A 241 -71.25 -31.40 -6.81
C SER A 241 -72.58 -32.00 -6.32
N ILE A 242 -72.94 -33.19 -6.81
CA ILE A 242 -74.12 -33.95 -6.38
C ILE A 242 -74.07 -34.11 -4.85
N LYS A 243 -74.88 -33.40 -4.05
CA LYS A 243 -74.81 -33.47 -2.56
C LYS A 243 -75.45 -34.74 -1.97
N ASN A 244 -76.25 -35.47 -2.74
CA ASN A 244 -76.97 -36.67 -2.26
C ASN A 244 -76.10 -37.94 -2.32
N ASN A 245 -75.81 -38.54 -1.17
CA ASN A 245 -74.96 -39.72 -1.08
C ASN A 245 -75.56 -40.99 -1.74
N LYS A 246 -76.89 -41.15 -1.76
CA LYS A 246 -77.53 -42.28 -2.48
C LYS A 246 -77.38 -42.09 -3.99
N LEU A 247 -77.49 -40.86 -4.47
CA LEU A 247 -77.32 -40.49 -5.88
C LEU A 247 -75.85 -40.64 -6.34
N ARG A 248 -74.88 -40.29 -5.49
CA ARG A 248 -73.45 -40.55 -5.74
C ARG A 248 -73.12 -42.04 -5.86
N MET A 249 -73.71 -42.85 -4.98
CA MET A 249 -73.50 -44.30 -5.03
C MET A 249 -74.21 -44.92 -6.24
N TYR A 250 -75.34 -44.35 -6.65
CA TYR A 250 -76.04 -44.72 -7.89
C TYR A 250 -75.27 -44.31 -9.15
N TYR A 251 -74.58 -43.18 -9.13
CA TYR A 251 -73.65 -42.79 -10.19
C TYR A 251 -72.53 -43.82 -10.37
N LEU A 252 -71.88 -44.23 -9.27
CA LEU A 252 -70.86 -45.29 -9.30
C LEU A 252 -71.43 -46.63 -9.77
N TYR A 253 -72.68 -46.94 -9.40
CA TYR A 253 -73.38 -48.14 -9.87
C TYR A 253 -73.53 -48.11 -11.39
N LYS A 254 -74.01 -47.01 -11.96
CA LYS A 254 -74.15 -46.85 -13.42
C LYS A 254 -72.82 -46.84 -14.16
N LEU A 255 -71.75 -46.39 -13.51
CA LEU A 255 -70.39 -46.51 -14.02
C LEU A 255 -69.79 -47.94 -13.88
N GLY A 256 -70.54 -48.89 -13.34
CA GLY A 256 -70.10 -50.28 -13.19
C GLY A 256 -69.14 -50.52 -12.02
N PHE A 257 -68.87 -49.51 -11.19
CA PHE A 257 -67.97 -49.61 -10.04
C PHE A 257 -68.50 -50.49 -8.91
N LEU A 258 -69.78 -50.84 -8.93
CA LEU A 258 -70.38 -51.75 -7.95
C LEU A 258 -70.41 -53.20 -8.41
N ASP A 259 -70.06 -53.48 -9.65
CA ASP A 259 -70.14 -54.82 -10.24
C ASP A 259 -69.04 -55.74 -9.69
N ASP A 260 -69.39 -56.96 -9.30
CA ASP A 260 -68.44 -57.88 -8.67
C ASP A 260 -67.30 -58.32 -9.60
N ALA A 261 -67.46 -58.25 -10.93
CA ALA A 261 -66.46 -58.69 -11.91
C ALA A 261 -65.26 -57.74 -12.06
N ILE A 262 -65.39 -56.47 -11.66
CA ILE A 262 -64.27 -55.50 -11.73
C ILE A 262 -63.40 -55.50 -10.47
N TRP A 263 -63.83 -56.19 -9.42
CA TRP A 263 -63.11 -56.29 -8.16
C TRP A 263 -62.39 -57.62 -8.04
N ASN A 264 -61.17 -57.59 -7.51
CA ASN A 264 -60.42 -58.82 -7.20
C ASN A 264 -61.23 -59.69 -6.22
N GLU A 265 -61.36 -60.99 -6.50
CA GLU A 265 -62.11 -61.97 -5.68
C GLU A 265 -61.68 -61.99 -4.20
N LYS A 266 -60.47 -61.52 -3.89
CA LYS A 266 -59.93 -61.44 -2.52
C LYS A 266 -60.47 -60.26 -1.68
N LEU A 267 -61.19 -59.31 -2.25
CA LEU A 267 -61.72 -58.14 -1.54
C LEU A 267 -63.12 -58.39 -0.98
N SER A 268 -63.30 -58.19 0.32
CA SER A 268 -64.62 -58.26 0.96
C SER A 268 -65.52 -57.08 0.56
N TYR A 269 -66.85 -57.25 0.66
CA TYR A 269 -67.82 -56.19 0.35
C TYR A 269 -67.55 -54.89 1.13
N GLU A 270 -67.13 -54.99 2.38
CA GLU A 270 -66.82 -53.81 3.21
C GLU A 270 -65.56 -53.07 2.72
N GLN A 271 -64.56 -53.80 2.23
CA GLN A 271 -63.34 -53.21 1.67
C GLN A 271 -63.62 -52.48 0.35
N ARG A 272 -64.45 -53.07 -0.52
CA ARG A 272 -64.90 -52.44 -1.78
C ARG A 272 -65.64 -51.13 -1.49
N VAL A 273 -66.55 -51.14 -0.52
CA VAL A 273 -67.30 -49.95 -0.09
C VAL A 273 -66.39 -48.86 0.48
N LYS A 274 -65.36 -49.20 1.28
CA LYS A 274 -64.38 -48.23 1.79
C LYS A 274 -63.61 -47.54 0.67
N ILE A 275 -63.26 -48.27 -0.39
CA ILE A 275 -62.59 -47.70 -1.57
C ILE A 275 -63.53 -46.75 -2.32
N LEU A 276 -64.79 -47.15 -2.56
CA LEU A 276 -65.79 -46.31 -3.21
C LEU A 276 -66.08 -45.03 -2.42
N CYS A 277 -66.19 -45.11 -1.09
CA CYS A 277 -66.33 -43.94 -0.24
C CYS A 277 -65.12 -42.99 -0.32
N ARG A 278 -63.90 -43.51 -0.49
CA ARG A 278 -62.70 -42.68 -0.70
C ARG A 278 -62.69 -42.00 -2.07
N ILE A 279 -63.15 -42.69 -3.12
CA ILE A 279 -63.26 -42.11 -4.47
C ILE A 279 -64.23 -40.90 -4.47
N LEU A 280 -65.31 -40.98 -3.69
CA LEU A 280 -66.34 -39.93 -3.67
C LEU A 280 -65.96 -38.64 -2.93
N GLN A 281 -64.76 -38.55 -2.33
CA GLN A 281 -64.07 -37.38 -1.69
C GLN A 281 -64.89 -36.23 -1.03
N GLY A 282 -66.20 -36.35 -0.76
CA GLY A 282 -67.05 -35.16 -0.59
C GLY A 282 -68.28 -35.27 0.31
N GLY A 283 -68.30 -36.15 1.32
CA GLY A 283 -69.35 -36.14 2.36
C GLY A 283 -69.31 -37.32 3.34
N PRO A 284 -69.88 -37.19 4.57
CA PRO A 284 -69.80 -38.19 5.63
C PRO A 284 -70.78 -39.35 5.37
N LEU A 285 -70.56 -40.11 4.28
CA LEU A 285 -71.30 -41.32 4.05
C LEU A 285 -70.77 -42.40 5.01
N LYS A 286 -71.54 -42.68 6.07
CA LYS A 286 -71.24 -43.78 7.00
C LYS A 286 -71.15 -45.10 6.23
N ILE A 287 -70.16 -45.92 6.58
CA ILE A 287 -69.87 -47.20 5.90
C ILE A 287 -71.10 -48.11 5.87
N ASP A 288 -71.89 -48.17 6.96
CA ASP A 288 -73.11 -48.98 7.04
C ASP A 288 -74.17 -48.54 6.00
N THR A 289 -74.32 -47.23 5.80
CA THR A 289 -75.25 -46.66 4.81
C THR A 289 -74.76 -46.94 3.39
N ALA A 290 -73.46 -46.83 3.14
CA ALA A 290 -72.86 -47.16 1.85
C ALA A 290 -73.01 -48.65 1.52
N LEU A 291 -72.82 -49.53 2.50
CA LEU A 291 -73.00 -50.97 2.35
C LEU A 291 -74.46 -51.32 2.03
N ARG A 292 -75.41 -50.62 2.65
CA ARG A 292 -76.84 -50.77 2.35
C ARG A 292 -77.16 -50.39 0.90
N TYR A 293 -76.61 -49.28 0.40
CA TYR A 293 -76.80 -48.87 -1.00
C TYR A 293 -76.11 -49.81 -1.98
N TYR A 294 -74.89 -50.25 -1.65
CA TYR A 294 -74.16 -51.23 -2.45
C TYR A 294 -74.98 -52.53 -2.65
N LYS A 295 -75.53 -53.07 -1.56
CA LYS A 295 -76.40 -54.26 -1.61
C LYS A 295 -77.70 -54.00 -2.35
N LEU A 296 -78.33 -52.82 -2.15
CA LEU A 296 -79.56 -52.44 -2.84
C LEU A 296 -79.36 -52.43 -4.37
N PHE A 297 -78.26 -51.85 -4.84
CA PHE A 297 -77.99 -51.70 -6.27
C PHE A 297 -77.51 -52.97 -6.95
N ASN A 298 -76.92 -53.92 -6.21
CA ASN A 298 -76.58 -55.25 -6.72
C ASN A 298 -77.71 -56.31 -6.53
N SER A 299 -78.87 -55.91 -5.99
CA SER A 299 -80.00 -56.83 -5.76
C SER A 299 -80.79 -57.07 -7.05
N ILE A 300 -80.69 -58.29 -7.59
CA ILE A 300 -81.40 -58.71 -8.80
C ILE A 300 -82.91 -58.68 -8.54
N GLY A 301 -83.63 -57.83 -9.28
CA GLY A 301 -85.10 -57.74 -9.21
C GLY A 301 -85.66 -56.83 -8.11
N SER A 302 -84.83 -56.03 -7.44
CA SER A 302 -85.29 -55.09 -6.41
C SER A 302 -86.28 -54.04 -6.96
N VAL A 303 -87.48 -54.01 -6.38
CA VAL A 303 -88.52 -52.99 -6.69
C VAL A 303 -88.03 -51.59 -6.29
N GLU A 304 -87.28 -51.49 -5.19
CA GLU A 304 -86.71 -50.21 -4.73
C GLU A 304 -85.64 -49.68 -5.70
N LEU A 305 -84.81 -50.55 -6.27
CA LEU A 305 -83.84 -50.14 -7.31
C LEU A 305 -84.58 -49.62 -8.54
N LYS A 306 -85.57 -50.35 -9.07
CA LYS A 306 -86.32 -49.93 -10.27
C LYS A 306 -87.03 -48.59 -10.10
N ALA A 307 -87.63 -48.35 -8.93
CA ALA A 307 -88.25 -47.06 -8.62
C ALA A 307 -87.20 -45.93 -8.54
N TYR A 308 -86.06 -46.20 -7.92
CA TYR A 308 -84.97 -45.23 -7.80
C TYR A 308 -84.32 -44.92 -9.16
N GLU A 309 -84.19 -45.93 -10.03
CA GLU A 309 -83.71 -45.75 -11.41
C GLU A 309 -84.64 -44.83 -12.20
N ALA A 310 -85.95 -45.10 -12.20
CA ALA A 310 -86.93 -44.30 -12.93
C ALA A 310 -86.94 -42.81 -12.52
N GLU A 311 -86.67 -42.52 -11.24
CA GLU A 311 -86.66 -41.15 -10.70
C GLU A 311 -85.34 -40.41 -10.98
N ASN A 312 -84.20 -41.12 -11.01
CA ASN A 312 -82.87 -40.50 -10.95
C ASN A 312 -81.98 -40.75 -12.18
N GLU A 313 -82.42 -41.58 -13.13
CA GLU A 313 -81.64 -41.93 -14.33
C GLU A 313 -81.28 -40.70 -15.17
N LYS A 314 -82.25 -39.81 -15.44
CA LYS A 314 -82.02 -38.60 -16.24
C LYS A 314 -80.96 -37.69 -15.60
N THR A 315 -81.07 -37.45 -14.29
CA THR A 315 -80.14 -36.59 -13.54
C THR A 315 -78.70 -37.11 -13.58
N VAL A 316 -78.51 -38.42 -13.43
CA VAL A 316 -77.19 -39.04 -13.52
C VAL A 316 -76.64 -38.95 -14.94
N PHE A 317 -77.48 -39.17 -15.93
CA PHE A 317 -77.11 -39.11 -17.34
C PHE A 317 -76.65 -37.72 -17.77
N ASP A 318 -77.42 -36.68 -17.41
CA ASP A 318 -77.08 -35.28 -17.68
C ASP A 318 -75.75 -34.91 -17.00
N TYR A 319 -75.49 -35.40 -15.79
CA TYR A 319 -74.22 -35.17 -15.08
C TYR A 319 -73.02 -35.86 -15.75
N ILE A 320 -73.18 -37.09 -16.24
CA ILE A 320 -72.12 -37.78 -17.00
C ILE A 320 -71.79 -37.01 -18.29
N LYS A 321 -72.81 -36.49 -18.98
CA LYS A 321 -72.65 -35.73 -20.22
C LYS A 321 -71.89 -34.42 -20.03
N ILE A 322 -72.03 -33.76 -18.88
CA ILE A 322 -71.24 -32.57 -18.53
C ILE A 322 -69.76 -32.91 -18.33
N LEU A 323 -69.48 -34.07 -17.72
CA LEU A 323 -68.11 -34.49 -17.38
C LEU A 323 -67.37 -35.18 -18.53
N CYS A 324 -68.08 -35.75 -19.50
CA CYS A 324 -67.52 -36.51 -20.61
C CYS A 324 -68.25 -36.16 -21.91
N ASP A 325 -67.51 -35.76 -22.93
CA ASP A 325 -67.99 -35.38 -24.26
C ASP A 325 -68.39 -36.61 -25.12
N ILE A 326 -69.16 -37.54 -24.52
CA ILE A 326 -69.53 -38.84 -25.11
C ILE A 326 -71.06 -38.91 -25.25
N GLU A 327 -71.55 -39.16 -26.47
CA GLU A 327 -72.97 -39.42 -26.72
C GLU A 327 -73.36 -40.83 -26.27
N LEU A 328 -74.10 -40.92 -25.17
CA LEU A 328 -74.69 -42.17 -24.71
C LEU A 328 -76.19 -42.19 -25.07
N LYS A 329 -76.75 -43.37 -25.35
CA LYS A 329 -78.18 -43.56 -25.65
C LYS A 329 -78.93 -44.02 -24.41
N ASN A 330 -80.18 -43.56 -24.24
CA ASN A 330 -81.04 -44.01 -23.13
C ASN A 330 -81.15 -45.53 -23.10
N GLY A 331 -80.84 -46.14 -21.95
CA GLY A 331 -80.82 -47.59 -21.76
C GLY A 331 -79.48 -48.30 -22.07
N GLU A 332 -78.50 -47.60 -22.64
CA GLU A 332 -77.14 -48.12 -22.86
C GLU A 332 -76.14 -47.41 -21.94
N PHE A 333 -75.94 -47.96 -20.74
CA PHE A 333 -74.83 -47.53 -19.89
C PHE A 333 -74.19 -48.76 -19.25
N ILE A 334 -73.05 -49.12 -19.84
CA ILE A 334 -72.03 -50.11 -19.43
C ILE A 334 -72.41 -51.60 -19.46
N ASN A 335 -73.67 -52.00 -19.25
CA ASN A 335 -74.04 -53.41 -19.51
C ASN A 335 -74.02 -53.78 -21.01
N SER A 336 -74.18 -52.81 -21.92
CA SER A 336 -74.02 -53.00 -23.36
C SER A 336 -72.56 -52.95 -23.84
N LEU A 337 -71.64 -52.36 -23.06
CA LEU A 337 -70.19 -52.33 -23.36
C LEU A 337 -69.48 -53.66 -22.99
N ARG A 338 -70.14 -54.55 -22.25
CA ARG A 338 -69.59 -55.86 -21.81
C ARG A 338 -69.86 -57.03 -22.77
N LYS A 339 -70.52 -56.81 -23.92
CA LYS A 339 -70.81 -57.85 -24.93
C LYS A 339 -70.12 -57.60 -26.29
N LYS A 340 -68.96 -56.94 -26.29
CA LYS A 340 -68.02 -56.96 -27.40
C LYS A 340 -66.72 -57.60 -26.98
#